data_AF-A0A2W2EYY3-F1
#
_entry.id   AF-A0A2W2EYY3-F1
#
_cell.length_a   1.000
_cell.length_b   1.000
_cell.length_c   1.000
_cell.angle_alpha   90.00
_cell.angle_beta   90.00
_cell.angle_gamma   90.00
#
_symmetry.space_group_name_H-M   'P 1'
#
loop_
_entity.id
_entity.type
_entity.pdbx_description
1 polymer ?
#
loop_
_entity_poly.entity_id
_entity_poly.type
_entity_poly.pdbx_seq_one_letter_code
_entity_poly.pdbx_strand_id
1 'polypeptide(L)'
;MPHGSDRVELAYADARATLAVVASPTPLSPSDIVAVAGRYPEPCLIIVPAATSAAREAVEATGGSWLVDSGQHVAGVLHIDGTRIVLRPPAPAATRPTRRGRVPWGAFTLVRRMIQQPHATQRELAALAGVSQPRVSQVLTALADIDVVRRAQDGWTLQNVDAAIDWWLSSYPGPGGITTYWFGLRAVVEQAARVASILAAAGVQPVAVSGDVAADLLAPWRAPARAVVYAADGADLAEADLVPAGPEEATIELTVPHDPGLWPTASQTRGNALPLADPLQILWDVMRAPGADSEEAAERVRQVLRRRHEQERAA
;
A
#
# COMPACT_ATOMS: atom_id res chain seq x y z
N MET A 1 10.23 -28.12 17.38
CA MET A 1 11.19 -28.24 18.50
C MET A 1 12.60 -28.23 17.91
N PRO A 2 13.61 -27.61 18.56
CA PRO A 2 14.99 -27.74 18.10
C PRO A 2 15.53 -29.15 18.40
N HIS A 3 16.13 -29.80 17.40
CA HIS A 3 16.72 -31.16 17.52
C HIS A 3 18.26 -31.14 17.50
N GLY A 4 18.87 -29.95 17.43
CA GLY A 4 20.31 -29.74 17.35
C GLY A 4 20.63 -28.27 17.04
N SER A 5 21.91 -27.91 16.86
CA SER A 5 22.34 -26.55 16.54
C SER A 5 21.87 -26.04 15.17
N ASP A 6 21.52 -26.95 14.27
CA ASP A 6 21.19 -26.68 12.86
C ASP A 6 19.95 -27.46 12.39
N ARG A 7 19.12 -27.98 13.29
CA ARG A 7 17.92 -28.77 12.93
C ARG A 7 16.70 -28.37 13.74
N VAL A 8 15.58 -28.23 13.04
CA VAL A 8 14.29 -27.92 13.65
C VAL A 8 13.21 -28.87 13.15
N GLU A 9 12.40 -29.40 14.06
CA GLU A 9 11.16 -30.08 13.72
C GLU A 9 10.04 -29.04 13.76
N LEU A 10 9.29 -28.95 12.67
CA LEU A 10 8.08 -28.14 12.58
C LEU A 10 6.88 -29.08 12.54
N ALA A 11 5.84 -28.72 13.27
CA ALA A 11 4.56 -29.43 13.29
C ALA A 11 3.44 -28.44 12.95
N TYR A 12 2.54 -28.85 12.06
CA TYR A 12 1.35 -28.07 11.70
C TYR A 12 0.17 -29.02 11.49
N ALA A 13 -0.90 -28.82 12.27
CA ALA A 13 -1.97 -29.81 12.43
C ALA A 13 -1.37 -31.20 12.74
N ASP A 14 -1.63 -32.20 11.90
CA ASP A 14 -1.12 -33.57 12.06
C ASP A 14 0.21 -33.82 11.32
N ALA A 15 0.69 -32.86 10.52
CA ALA A 15 1.91 -32.97 9.72
C ALA A 15 3.15 -32.60 10.53
N ARG A 16 4.27 -33.32 10.31
CA ARG A 16 5.58 -33.04 10.93
C ARG A 16 6.70 -33.16 9.92
N ALA A 17 7.66 -32.24 9.97
CA ALA A 17 8.87 -32.29 9.14
C ALA A 17 10.09 -31.82 9.94
N THR A 18 11.23 -32.50 9.73
CA THR A 18 12.53 -32.04 10.24
C THR A 18 13.29 -31.35 9.13
N LEU A 19 13.73 -30.12 9.37
CA LEU A 19 14.43 -29.27 8.43
C LEU A 19 15.83 -28.93 8.95
N ALA A 20 16.81 -28.92 8.04
CA ALA A 20 18.13 -28.36 8.31
C ALA A 20 18.06 -26.82 8.22
N VAL A 21 18.44 -26.11 9.28
CA VAL A 21 18.35 -24.66 9.35
C VAL A 21 19.64 -24.03 8.87
N VAL A 22 19.55 -23.19 7.84
CA VAL A 22 20.69 -22.43 7.33
C VAL A 22 20.35 -20.95 7.37
N ALA A 23 20.93 -20.25 8.33
CA ALA A 23 20.81 -18.79 8.46
C ALA A 23 22.02 -18.11 7.85
N SER A 24 21.79 -17.13 6.97
CA SER A 24 22.83 -16.28 6.38
C SER A 24 22.56 -14.82 6.68
N PRO A 25 23.55 -14.05 7.18
CA PRO A 25 23.40 -12.62 7.45
C PRO A 25 23.38 -11.78 6.17
N THR A 26 23.64 -12.38 5.00
CA THR A 26 23.59 -11.74 3.68
C THR A 26 22.66 -12.50 2.74
N PRO A 27 22.06 -11.83 1.73
CA PRO A 27 21.30 -12.52 0.69
C PRO A 27 22.13 -13.60 0.00
N LEU A 28 21.49 -14.71 -0.36
CA LEU A 28 22.12 -15.81 -1.10
C LEU A 28 21.71 -15.78 -2.57
N SER A 29 22.64 -16.09 -3.45
CA SER A 29 22.33 -16.29 -4.86
C SER A 29 21.70 -17.67 -5.09
N PRO A 30 21.04 -17.92 -6.23
CA PRO A 30 20.52 -19.24 -6.59
C PRO A 30 21.59 -20.34 -6.54
N SER A 31 22.83 -20.04 -6.93
CA SER A 31 23.94 -21.01 -6.90
C SER A 31 24.36 -21.35 -5.47
N ASP A 32 24.38 -20.36 -4.58
CA ASP A 32 24.68 -20.58 -3.16
C ASP A 32 23.63 -21.47 -2.49
N ILE A 33 22.36 -21.26 -2.85
CA ILE A 33 21.23 -22.04 -2.34
C ILE A 33 21.35 -23.51 -2.72
N VAL A 34 21.62 -23.80 -3.99
CA VAL A 34 21.83 -25.19 -4.46
C VAL A 34 23.03 -25.82 -3.75
N ALA A 35 24.14 -25.09 -3.63
CA ALA A 35 25.35 -25.57 -2.98
C ALA A 35 25.16 -25.82 -1.48
N VAL A 36 24.34 -25.02 -0.81
CA VAL A 36 24.00 -25.16 0.61
C VAL A 36 23.03 -26.33 0.81
N ALA A 37 21.97 -26.40 0.01
CA ALA A 37 20.97 -27.46 0.10
C ALA A 37 21.60 -28.85 -0.10
N GLY A 38 22.54 -28.98 -1.03
CA GLY A 38 23.26 -30.23 -1.29
C GLY A 38 24.17 -30.72 -0.15
N ARG A 39 24.38 -29.93 0.92
CA ARG A 39 25.17 -30.35 2.10
C ARG A 39 24.35 -31.16 3.10
N TYR A 40 23.03 -31.12 2.98
CA TYR A 40 22.12 -31.74 3.93
C TYR A 40 21.28 -32.81 3.23
N PRO A 41 21.09 -33.99 3.85
CA PRO A 41 20.20 -35.01 3.30
C PRO A 41 18.72 -34.67 3.52
N GLU A 42 18.41 -33.82 4.50
CA GLU A 42 17.06 -33.30 4.75
C GLU A 42 16.78 -31.97 4.01
N PRO A 43 15.51 -31.63 3.71
CA PRO A 43 15.17 -30.33 3.16
C PRO A 43 15.63 -29.18 4.06
N CYS A 44 16.14 -28.11 3.44
CA CYS A 44 16.67 -26.96 4.17
C CYS A 44 15.61 -25.89 4.43
N LEU A 45 15.68 -25.25 5.59
CA LEU A 45 15.04 -23.97 5.91
C LEU A 45 16.09 -22.87 5.79
N ILE A 46 16.02 -22.08 4.73
CA ILE A 46 16.96 -20.99 4.45
C ILE A 46 16.43 -19.68 5.02
N ILE A 47 17.16 -19.05 5.93
CA ILE A 47 16.80 -17.79 6.57
C ILE A 47 17.79 -16.70 6.13
N VAL A 48 17.30 -15.66 5.45
CA VAL A 48 18.12 -14.59 4.85
C VAL A 48 17.51 -13.21 5.09
N PRO A 49 18.28 -12.10 5.05
CA PRO A 49 17.73 -10.76 5.21
C PRO A 49 16.91 -10.27 4.00
N ALA A 50 17.19 -10.82 2.82
CA ALA A 50 16.43 -10.57 1.59
C ALA A 50 16.63 -11.74 0.61
N ALA A 51 15.62 -12.00 -0.23
CA ALA A 51 15.66 -13.02 -1.28
C ALA A 51 14.99 -12.51 -2.56
N THR A 52 15.68 -12.60 -3.69
CA THR A 52 15.12 -12.33 -5.02
C THR A 52 14.18 -13.46 -5.46
N SER A 53 13.33 -13.23 -6.46
CA SER A 53 12.44 -14.27 -6.99
C SER A 53 13.20 -15.52 -7.43
N ALA A 54 14.31 -15.35 -8.17
CA ALA A 54 15.16 -16.46 -8.61
C ALA A 54 15.78 -17.24 -7.43
N ALA A 55 16.12 -16.57 -6.33
CA ALA A 55 16.61 -17.23 -5.12
C ALA A 55 15.49 -18.05 -4.46
N ARG A 56 14.28 -17.50 -4.33
CA ARG A 56 13.12 -18.21 -3.77
C ARG A 56 12.76 -19.45 -4.59
N GLU A 57 12.71 -19.30 -5.92
CA GLU A 57 12.50 -20.42 -6.85
C GLU A 57 13.57 -21.51 -6.70
N ALA A 58 14.83 -21.13 -6.51
CA ALA A 58 15.90 -22.09 -6.29
C ALA A 58 15.73 -22.87 -4.97
N VAL A 59 15.24 -22.24 -3.89
CA VAL A 59 14.94 -22.96 -2.65
C VAL A 59 13.77 -23.93 -2.87
N GLU A 60 12.69 -23.46 -3.47
CA GLU A 60 11.49 -24.29 -3.70
C GLU A 60 11.76 -25.47 -4.64
N ALA A 61 12.64 -25.30 -5.64
CA ALA A 61 13.07 -26.38 -6.54
C ALA A 61 13.83 -27.51 -5.80
N THR A 62 14.42 -27.23 -4.63
CA THR A 62 15.06 -28.26 -3.79
C THR A 62 14.08 -28.96 -2.84
N GLY A 63 12.78 -28.60 -2.87
CA GLY A 63 11.81 -29.00 -1.86
C GLY A 63 12.03 -28.30 -0.50
N GLY A 64 12.86 -27.26 -0.49
CA GLY A 64 13.23 -26.50 0.70
C GLY A 64 12.19 -25.47 1.10
N SER A 65 12.41 -24.91 2.29
CA SER A 65 11.65 -23.80 2.87
C SER A 65 12.53 -22.56 2.92
N TRP A 66 11.94 -21.37 2.82
CA TRP A 66 12.69 -20.12 2.92
C TRP A 66 11.95 -19.10 3.79
N LEU A 67 12.73 -18.33 4.55
CA LEU A 67 12.27 -17.19 5.33
C LEU A 67 13.17 -15.99 5.04
N VAL A 68 12.53 -14.86 4.79
CA VAL A 68 13.15 -13.55 4.80
C VAL A 68 12.90 -12.93 6.17
N ASP A 69 13.97 -12.74 6.94
CA ASP A 69 13.94 -12.04 8.22
C ASP A 69 14.61 -10.67 8.07
N SER A 70 13.80 -9.62 7.99
CA SER A 70 14.29 -8.24 7.89
C SER A 70 14.70 -7.64 9.25
N GLY A 71 14.67 -8.42 10.33
CA GLY A 71 14.84 -7.97 11.72
C GLY A 71 13.61 -7.31 12.32
N GLN A 72 12.61 -6.96 11.51
CA GLN A 72 11.30 -6.44 11.95
C GLN A 72 10.15 -7.41 11.67
N HIS A 73 10.23 -8.13 10.55
CA HIS A 73 9.20 -9.06 10.12
C HIS A 73 9.84 -10.28 9.49
N VAL A 74 9.22 -11.44 9.72
CA VAL A 74 9.55 -12.71 9.07
C VAL A 74 8.46 -13.02 8.05
N ALA A 75 8.87 -13.26 6.81
CA ALA A 75 8.00 -13.63 5.71
C ALA A 75 8.60 -14.80 4.94
N GLY A 76 7.79 -15.69 4.37
CA GLY A 76 8.30 -16.73 3.49
C GLY A 76 7.39 -17.93 3.35
N VAL A 77 7.97 -19.07 2.97
CA VAL A 77 7.25 -20.32 2.69
C VAL A 77 7.90 -21.45 3.46
N LEU A 78 7.08 -22.19 4.20
CA LEU A 78 7.45 -23.45 4.84
C LEU A 78 6.77 -24.62 4.11
N HIS A 79 7.54 -25.66 3.85
CA HIS A 79 7.05 -26.95 3.38
C HIS A 79 7.13 -27.96 4.52
N ILE A 80 5.98 -28.40 5.03
CA ILE A 80 5.86 -29.39 6.11
C ILE A 80 5.07 -30.59 5.56
N ASP A 81 5.77 -31.70 5.30
CA ASP A 81 5.17 -32.96 4.83
C ASP A 81 4.21 -32.77 3.64
N GLY A 82 4.68 -32.08 2.60
CA GLY A 82 3.90 -31.75 1.40
C GLY A 82 2.92 -30.58 1.56
N THR A 83 2.69 -30.09 2.78
CA THR A 83 1.85 -28.91 3.04
C THR A 83 2.67 -27.63 2.88
N ARG A 84 2.22 -26.76 1.97
CA ARG A 84 2.82 -25.44 1.76
C ARG A 84 2.14 -24.41 2.66
N ILE A 85 2.90 -23.84 3.59
CA ILE A 85 2.46 -22.82 4.53
C ILE A 85 3.13 -21.51 4.16
N VAL A 86 2.33 -20.51 3.81
CA VAL A 86 2.83 -19.17 3.50
C VAL A 86 2.83 -18.35 4.79
N LEU A 87 4.02 -18.04 5.29
CA LEU A 87 4.20 -17.07 6.36
C LEU A 87 4.18 -15.68 5.73
N ARG A 88 3.03 -15.04 5.78
CA ARG A 88 2.94 -13.63 5.42
C ARG A 88 3.42 -12.82 6.62
N PRO A 89 4.15 -11.71 6.40
CA PRO A 89 4.22 -10.73 7.48
C PRO A 89 2.77 -10.39 7.85
N PRO A 90 2.43 -10.26 9.15
CA PRO A 90 1.09 -9.82 9.52
C PRO A 90 0.77 -8.61 8.66
N ALA A 91 -0.38 -8.66 7.96
CA ALA A 91 -0.88 -7.53 7.16
C ALA A 91 -0.64 -6.30 8.02
N PRO A 92 0.16 -5.31 7.55
CA PRO A 92 0.78 -4.35 8.44
C PRO A 92 -0.31 -3.79 9.32
N ALA A 93 -0.34 -4.23 10.58
CA ALA A 93 -1.24 -3.68 11.57
C ALA A 93 -0.76 -2.25 11.63
N ALA A 94 -1.51 -1.34 10.99
CA ALA A 94 -1.06 -0.02 10.60
C ALA A 94 -0.12 0.48 11.68
N THR A 95 1.18 0.52 11.39
CA THR A 95 2.21 0.73 12.40
C THR A 95 1.87 2.08 13.00
N ARG A 96 1.18 2.07 14.15
CA ARG A 96 0.69 3.28 14.76
C ARG A 96 1.95 4.07 15.04
N PRO A 97 2.14 5.25 14.45
CA PRO A 97 3.25 6.09 14.84
C PRO A 97 3.11 6.25 16.36
N THR A 98 4.14 5.86 17.11
CA THR A 98 4.17 5.95 18.58
C THR A 98 4.16 7.39 19.10
N ARG A 99 3.94 8.38 18.23
CA ARG A 99 3.59 9.73 18.66
C ARG A 99 2.10 9.77 18.97
N ARG A 100 1.76 9.76 20.27
CA ARG A 100 0.46 10.15 20.86
C ARG A 100 0.08 11.62 20.58
N GLY A 101 0.31 12.10 19.35
CA GLY A 101 -0.01 13.44 18.88
C GLY A 101 -1.07 13.39 17.79
N ARG A 102 -1.79 14.51 17.60
CA ARG A 102 -2.76 14.67 16.51
C ARG A 102 -2.06 14.42 15.17
N VAL A 103 -2.64 13.55 14.32
CA VAL A 103 -2.13 13.28 12.97
C VAL A 103 -2.02 14.60 12.20
N PRO A 104 -0.86 14.91 11.58
CA PRO A 104 -0.65 16.18 10.92
C PRO A 104 -1.28 16.21 9.52
N TRP A 105 -2.61 16.04 9.41
CA TRP A 105 -3.34 15.96 8.13
C TRP A 105 -2.96 17.06 7.14
N GLY A 106 -2.89 18.32 7.60
CA GLY A 106 -2.52 19.43 6.73
C GLY A 106 -1.13 19.33 6.09
N ALA A 107 -0.17 18.63 6.70
CA ALA A 107 1.13 18.37 6.09
C ALA A 107 1.01 17.35 4.94
N PHE A 108 0.23 16.30 5.15
CA PHE A 108 -0.06 15.31 4.10
C PHE A 108 -0.86 15.92 2.95
N THR A 109 -1.88 16.73 3.25
CA THR A 109 -2.65 17.46 2.24
C THR A 109 -1.76 18.42 1.47
N LEU A 110 -0.85 19.15 2.15
CA LEU A 110 0.08 20.05 1.47
C LEU A 110 0.94 19.31 0.45
N VAL A 111 1.52 18.15 0.81
CA VAL A 111 2.33 17.35 -0.14
C VAL A 111 1.50 16.82 -1.30
N ARG A 112 0.29 16.29 -1.06
CA ARG A 112 -0.64 15.89 -2.14
C ARG A 112 -0.86 17.04 -3.13
N ARG A 113 -1.13 18.24 -2.61
CA ARG A 113 -1.39 19.44 -3.42
C ARG A 113 -0.14 19.93 -4.16
N MET A 114 1.04 19.86 -3.57
CA MET A 114 2.29 20.24 -4.26
C MET A 114 2.70 19.25 -5.36
N ILE A 115 2.35 17.97 -5.24
CA ILE A 115 2.54 17.00 -6.34
C ILE A 115 1.66 17.38 -7.55
N GLN A 116 0.44 17.86 -7.29
CA GLN A 116 -0.53 18.26 -8.31
C GLN A 116 -0.29 19.66 -8.88
N GLN A 117 0.11 20.58 -8.01
CA GLN A 117 0.42 21.96 -8.33
C GLN A 117 1.88 22.22 -7.91
N PRO A 118 2.85 21.97 -8.81
CA PRO A 118 4.28 21.98 -8.50
C PRO A 118 4.77 23.30 -7.92
N HIS A 119 4.08 24.40 -8.23
CA HIS A 119 4.39 25.74 -7.73
C HIS A 119 3.18 26.39 -7.07
N ALA A 120 3.34 26.86 -5.83
CA ALA A 120 2.30 27.59 -5.11
C ALA A 120 2.87 28.54 -4.06
N THR A 121 2.13 29.61 -3.78
CA THR A 121 2.39 30.50 -2.65
C THR A 121 1.99 29.82 -1.33
N GLN A 122 2.54 30.28 -0.20
CA GLN A 122 2.12 29.77 1.12
C GLN A 122 0.64 30.04 1.41
N ARG A 123 0.09 31.14 0.85
CA ARG A 123 -1.32 31.50 1.01
C ARG A 123 -2.24 30.52 0.28
N GLU A 124 -1.88 30.13 -0.94
CA GLU A 124 -2.61 29.12 -1.70
C GLU A 124 -2.53 27.76 -1.02
N LEU A 125 -1.34 27.33 -0.58
CA LEU A 125 -1.17 26.08 0.16
C LEU A 125 -1.96 26.06 1.47
N ALA A 126 -2.03 27.18 2.18
CA ALA A 126 -2.82 27.31 3.41
C ALA A 126 -4.32 27.10 3.13
N ALA A 127 -4.83 27.74 2.07
CA ALA A 127 -6.22 27.59 1.64
C ALA A 127 -6.53 26.16 1.19
N LEU A 128 -5.66 25.56 0.38
CA LEU A 128 -5.83 24.20 -0.16
C LEU A 128 -5.74 23.10 0.91
N ALA A 129 -4.88 23.29 1.92
CA ALA A 129 -4.67 22.31 2.99
C ALA A 129 -5.53 22.55 4.24
N GLY A 130 -6.31 23.63 4.28
CA GLY A 130 -7.15 23.98 5.43
C GLY A 130 -6.36 24.24 6.71
N VAL A 131 -5.16 24.80 6.60
CA VAL A 131 -4.27 25.10 7.75
C VAL A 131 -3.76 26.53 7.70
N SER A 132 -3.24 27.02 8.83
CA SER A 132 -2.70 28.38 8.92
C SER A 132 -1.40 28.55 8.13
N GLN A 133 -1.14 29.75 7.62
CA GLN A 133 0.10 30.05 6.91
C GLN A 133 1.37 29.80 7.74
N PRO A 134 1.43 30.10 9.06
CA PRO A 134 2.58 29.70 9.89
C PRO A 134 2.79 28.18 9.91
N ARG A 135 1.72 27.39 9.91
CA ARG A 135 1.82 25.93 9.86
C ARG A 135 2.35 25.46 8.51
N VAL A 136 1.91 26.07 7.41
CA VAL A 136 2.46 25.83 6.07
C VAL A 136 3.95 26.12 6.04
N SER A 137 4.38 27.27 6.58
CA SER A 137 5.79 27.66 6.65
C SER A 137 6.63 26.61 7.39
N GLN A 138 6.17 26.14 8.56
CA GLN A 138 6.85 25.09 9.33
C GLN A 138 7.00 23.79 8.54
N VAL A 139 5.95 23.35 7.85
CA VAL A 139 5.97 22.12 7.04
C VAL A 139 6.93 22.29 5.86
N LEU A 140 6.89 23.42 5.16
CA LEU A 140 7.78 23.69 4.03
C LEU A 140 9.24 23.76 4.43
N THR A 141 9.58 24.35 5.58
CA THR A 141 10.95 24.31 6.12
C THR A 141 11.40 22.87 6.33
N ALA A 142 10.59 22.04 7.00
CA ALA A 142 10.94 20.65 7.26
C ALA A 142 11.07 19.81 5.98
N LEU A 143 10.27 20.10 4.95
CA LEU A 143 10.37 19.46 3.64
C LEU A 143 11.57 19.97 2.82
N ALA A 144 11.99 21.23 3.02
CA ALA A 144 13.17 21.79 2.38
C ALA A 144 14.47 21.19 2.96
N ASP A 145 14.49 20.91 4.26
CA ASP A 145 15.64 20.28 4.94
C ASP A 145 15.93 18.86 4.40
N ILE A 146 14.97 18.24 3.70
CA ILE A 146 15.09 16.92 3.06
C ILE A 146 14.96 16.99 1.54
N ASP A 147 15.21 18.17 0.93
CA ASP A 147 15.23 18.41 -0.52
C ASP A 147 13.94 18.06 -1.27
N VAL A 148 12.78 18.02 -0.60
CA VAL A 148 11.48 17.76 -1.23
C VAL A 148 10.97 19.03 -1.92
N VAL A 149 11.11 20.19 -1.27
CA VAL A 149 10.66 21.50 -1.77
C VAL A 149 11.79 22.52 -1.73
N ARG A 150 11.67 23.56 -2.56
CA ARG A 150 12.58 24.71 -2.55
C ARG A 150 11.81 26.02 -2.60
N ARG A 151 12.34 27.04 -1.93
CA ARG A 151 11.83 28.40 -2.05
C ARG A 151 12.12 28.98 -3.44
N ALA A 152 11.11 29.56 -4.07
CA ALA A 152 11.20 30.32 -5.31
C ALA A 152 11.01 31.83 -5.06
N GLN A 153 11.07 32.66 -6.10
CA GLN A 153 10.94 34.12 -5.96
C GLN A 153 9.56 34.54 -5.44
N ASP A 154 8.51 33.85 -5.90
CA ASP A 154 7.09 34.14 -5.67
C ASP A 154 6.37 33.07 -4.85
N GLY A 155 7.04 31.98 -4.47
CA GLY A 155 6.40 30.89 -3.75
C GLY A 155 7.32 29.76 -3.37
N TRP A 156 6.78 28.55 -3.43
CA TRP A 156 7.50 27.30 -3.18
C TRP A 156 7.29 26.36 -4.35
N THR A 157 8.32 25.61 -4.67
CA THR A 157 8.29 24.64 -5.77
C THR A 157 8.65 23.26 -5.25
N LEU A 158 7.89 22.25 -5.64
CA LEU A 158 8.25 20.85 -5.44
C LEU A 158 9.49 20.56 -6.31
N GLN A 159 10.61 20.22 -5.68
CA GLN A 159 11.87 20.00 -6.38
C GLN A 159 12.04 18.53 -6.77
N ASN A 160 11.62 17.62 -5.89
CA ASN A 160 11.81 16.19 -6.05
C ASN A 160 10.48 15.46 -5.77
N VAL A 161 9.77 15.08 -6.85
CA VAL A 161 8.49 14.36 -6.75
C VAL A 161 8.64 12.98 -6.10
N ASP A 162 9.77 12.31 -6.31
CA ASP A 162 10.02 10.99 -5.74
C ASP A 162 10.23 11.07 -4.24
N ALA A 163 11.08 12.00 -3.80
CA ALA A 163 11.27 12.24 -2.37
C ALA A 163 9.94 12.66 -1.70
N ALA A 164 9.09 13.42 -2.40
CA ALA A 164 7.77 13.79 -1.89
C ALA A 164 6.85 12.55 -1.70
N ILE A 165 6.78 11.68 -2.70
CA ILE A 165 5.99 10.45 -2.67
C ILE A 165 6.52 9.52 -1.57
N ASP A 166 7.84 9.32 -1.50
CA ASP A 166 8.48 8.42 -0.55
C ASP A 166 8.31 8.91 0.90
N TRP A 167 8.50 10.22 1.13
CA TRP A 167 8.21 10.85 2.42
C TRP A 167 6.76 10.64 2.83
N TRP A 168 5.83 10.83 1.89
CA TRP A 168 4.41 10.72 2.18
C TRP A 168 4.02 9.27 2.50
N LEU A 169 4.42 8.30 1.68
CA LEU A 169 4.11 6.88 1.87
C LEU A 169 4.70 6.32 3.17
N SER A 170 5.90 6.76 3.54
CA SER A 170 6.57 6.34 4.78
C SER A 170 6.01 7.01 6.04
N SER A 171 5.44 8.22 5.91
CA SER A 171 4.95 9.00 7.05
C SER A 171 3.44 8.90 7.27
N TYR A 172 2.67 8.57 6.25
CA TYR A 172 1.22 8.58 6.30
C TYR A 172 0.67 7.37 7.09
N PRO A 173 -0.10 7.61 8.18
CA PRO A 173 -0.60 6.53 9.03
C PRO A 173 -1.80 5.77 8.44
N GLY A 174 -2.28 6.17 7.27
CA GLY A 174 -3.54 5.73 6.67
C GLY A 174 -4.68 6.74 6.87
N PRO A 175 -5.82 6.52 6.19
CA PRO A 175 -6.97 7.44 6.21
C PRO A 175 -7.67 7.52 7.58
N GLY A 176 -7.40 6.56 8.47
CA GLY A 176 -8.12 6.41 9.73
C GLY A 176 -9.62 6.16 9.50
N GLY A 177 -10.41 6.41 10.54
CA GLY A 177 -11.86 6.29 10.45
C GLY A 177 -12.37 4.87 10.68
N ILE A 178 -13.55 4.59 10.13
CA ILE A 178 -14.26 3.32 10.29
C ILE A 178 -14.39 2.66 8.91
N THR A 179 -14.02 1.38 8.85
CA THR A 179 -14.11 0.56 7.63
C THR A 179 -15.09 -0.59 7.85
N THR A 180 -15.97 -0.80 6.87
CA THR A 180 -16.84 -1.96 6.75
C THR A 180 -16.48 -2.76 5.50
N TYR A 181 -16.70 -4.06 5.56
CA TYR A 181 -16.23 -5.02 4.55
C TYR A 181 -17.42 -5.73 3.92
N TRP A 182 -17.42 -5.76 2.59
CA TRP A 182 -18.54 -6.24 1.81
C TRP A 182 -18.06 -7.14 0.67
N PHE A 183 -18.84 -8.16 0.38
CA PHE A 183 -18.57 -9.12 -0.69
C PHE A 183 -19.70 -9.14 -1.70
N GLY A 184 -19.35 -9.27 -2.99
CA GLY A 184 -20.29 -9.44 -4.08
C GLY A 184 -19.72 -10.33 -5.18
N LEU A 185 -20.61 -10.87 -6.02
CA LEU A 185 -20.26 -11.78 -7.11
C LEU A 185 -20.00 -11.09 -8.46
N ARG A 186 -20.39 -9.81 -8.60
CA ARG A 186 -20.19 -9.03 -9.83
C ARG A 186 -18.70 -8.70 -10.02
N ALA A 187 -18.31 -8.21 -11.20
CA ALA A 187 -16.97 -7.67 -11.38
C ALA A 187 -16.73 -6.52 -10.38
N VAL A 188 -15.54 -6.45 -9.77
CA VAL A 188 -15.23 -5.49 -8.69
C VAL A 188 -15.40 -4.03 -9.14
N VAL A 189 -15.09 -3.74 -10.41
CA VAL A 189 -15.33 -2.42 -11.02
C VAL A 189 -16.83 -2.07 -11.06
N GLU A 190 -17.68 -3.04 -11.41
CA GLU A 190 -19.14 -2.87 -11.45
C GLU A 190 -19.70 -2.68 -10.02
N GLN A 191 -19.19 -3.44 -9.05
CA GLN A 191 -19.54 -3.28 -7.64
C GLN A 191 -19.23 -1.85 -7.15
N ALA A 192 -18.00 -1.37 -7.39
CA ALA A 192 -17.58 -0.02 -6.99
C ALA A 192 -18.45 1.07 -7.64
N ALA A 193 -18.79 0.92 -8.93
CA ALA A 193 -19.67 1.83 -9.64
C ALA A 193 -21.08 1.87 -9.04
N ARG A 194 -21.67 0.72 -8.73
CA ARG A 194 -23.00 0.64 -8.09
C ARG A 194 -22.99 1.24 -6.70
N VAL A 195 -21.97 0.95 -5.89
CA VAL A 195 -21.82 1.54 -4.55
C VAL A 195 -21.73 3.06 -4.64
N ALA A 196 -20.87 3.59 -5.51
CA ALA A 196 -20.75 5.04 -5.70
C ALA A 196 -22.08 5.68 -6.14
N SER A 197 -22.83 5.01 -7.03
CA SER A 197 -24.14 5.46 -7.49
C SER A 197 -25.20 5.46 -6.39
N ILE A 198 -25.26 4.40 -5.57
CA ILE A 198 -26.24 4.28 -4.47
C ILE A 198 -25.96 5.32 -3.40
N LEU A 199 -24.69 5.50 -3.00
CA LEU A 199 -24.29 6.53 -2.06
C LEU A 199 -24.66 7.93 -2.56
N ALA A 200 -24.40 8.22 -3.84
CA ALA A 200 -24.81 9.49 -4.45
C ALA A 200 -26.33 9.68 -4.46
N ALA A 201 -27.10 8.63 -4.80
CA ALA A 201 -28.56 8.68 -4.79
C ALA A 201 -29.14 8.89 -3.37
N ALA A 202 -28.47 8.35 -2.35
CA ALA A 202 -28.79 8.55 -0.95
C ALA A 202 -28.34 9.92 -0.40
N GLY A 203 -27.70 10.77 -1.21
CA GLY A 203 -27.21 12.08 -0.81
C GLY A 203 -25.91 12.04 0.02
N VAL A 204 -25.24 10.90 0.10
CA VAL A 204 -23.93 10.76 0.77
C VAL A 204 -22.87 11.35 -0.14
N GLN A 205 -22.28 12.48 0.26
CA GLN A 205 -21.19 13.15 -0.44
C GLN A 205 -20.25 13.84 0.57
N PRO A 206 -18.92 13.90 0.28
CA PRO A 206 -18.25 13.34 -0.89
C PRO A 206 -18.14 11.80 -0.89
N VAL A 207 -17.95 11.23 -2.09
CA VAL A 207 -17.63 9.81 -2.33
C VAL A 207 -16.41 9.72 -3.24
N ALA A 208 -15.51 8.78 -2.99
CA ALA A 208 -14.33 8.54 -3.81
C ALA A 208 -13.99 7.04 -3.90
N VAL A 209 -13.60 6.56 -5.08
CA VAL A 209 -13.17 5.19 -5.37
C VAL A 209 -11.64 5.16 -5.46
N SER A 210 -11.05 4.14 -4.85
CA SER A 210 -9.62 3.93 -4.71
C SER A 210 -9.27 2.43 -4.84
N GLY A 211 -8.04 2.05 -4.49
CA GLY A 211 -7.54 0.68 -4.61
C GLY A 211 -7.41 0.22 -6.07
N ASP A 212 -7.57 -1.07 -6.32
CA ASP A 212 -7.31 -1.64 -7.66
C ASP A 212 -8.22 -1.06 -8.74
N VAL A 213 -9.49 -0.78 -8.41
CA VAL A 213 -10.43 -0.21 -9.39
C VAL A 213 -9.97 1.16 -9.87
N ALA A 214 -9.50 2.01 -8.95
CA ALA A 214 -8.98 3.32 -9.34
C ALA A 214 -7.61 3.22 -10.02
N ALA A 215 -6.78 2.27 -9.59
CA ALA A 215 -5.50 1.98 -10.24
C ALA A 215 -5.68 1.51 -11.68
N ASP A 216 -6.66 0.65 -11.94
CA ASP A 216 -6.99 0.15 -13.27
C ASP A 216 -7.44 1.28 -14.21
N LEU A 217 -8.19 2.26 -13.69
CA LEU A 217 -8.55 3.45 -14.47
C LEU A 217 -7.38 4.40 -14.72
N LEU A 218 -6.41 4.49 -13.81
CA LEU A 218 -5.25 5.38 -13.94
C LEU A 218 -4.10 4.76 -14.75
N ALA A 219 -3.82 3.50 -14.51
CA ALA A 219 -2.68 2.75 -14.99
C ALA A 219 -3.02 1.24 -15.08
N PRO A 220 -3.83 0.83 -16.08
CA PRO A 220 -4.25 -0.57 -16.23
C PRO A 220 -3.04 -1.51 -16.25
N TRP A 221 -3.01 -2.46 -15.31
CA TRP A 221 -1.87 -3.39 -15.16
C TRP A 221 -2.32 -4.78 -14.70
N ARG A 222 -3.19 -4.84 -13.69
CA ARG A 222 -3.77 -6.09 -13.18
C ARG A 222 -5.29 -5.98 -13.08
N ALA A 223 -5.95 -7.13 -13.13
CA ALA A 223 -7.38 -7.20 -12.89
C ALA A 223 -7.71 -6.79 -11.44
N PRO A 224 -8.71 -5.91 -11.22
CA PRO A 224 -9.09 -5.51 -9.88
C PRO A 224 -9.60 -6.68 -9.03
N ALA A 225 -8.96 -6.91 -7.88
CA ALA A 225 -9.39 -7.90 -6.90
C ALA A 225 -10.19 -7.25 -5.77
N ARG A 226 -9.90 -5.98 -5.45
CA ARG A 226 -10.58 -5.22 -4.40
C ARG A 226 -10.76 -3.75 -4.76
N ALA A 227 -11.90 -3.17 -4.40
CA ALA A 227 -12.09 -1.72 -4.41
C ALA A 227 -12.15 -1.16 -2.98
N VAL A 228 -11.58 0.03 -2.82
CA VAL A 228 -11.80 0.84 -1.62
C VAL A 228 -12.72 1.99 -2.01
N VAL A 229 -13.81 2.17 -1.28
CA VAL A 229 -14.75 3.27 -1.44
C VAL A 229 -14.69 4.12 -0.18
N TYR A 230 -14.29 5.38 -0.34
CA TYR A 230 -14.36 6.39 0.69
C TYR A 230 -15.67 7.15 0.58
N ALA A 231 -16.35 7.34 1.71
CA ALA A 231 -17.60 8.08 1.78
C ALA A 231 -17.64 8.99 3.01
N ALA A 232 -18.40 10.07 2.92
CA ALA A 232 -18.60 10.99 4.05
C ALA A 232 -19.34 10.34 5.23
N ASP A 233 -20.13 9.31 4.97
CA ASP A 233 -20.88 8.56 5.97
C ASP A 233 -20.95 7.08 5.58
N GLY A 234 -21.23 6.22 6.56
CA GLY A 234 -21.44 4.80 6.35
C GLY A 234 -22.77 4.52 5.67
N ALA A 235 -22.87 3.36 5.04
CA ALA A 235 -24.11 2.90 4.43
C ALA A 235 -24.20 1.37 4.48
N ASP A 236 -25.44 0.86 4.48
CA ASP A 236 -25.71 -0.53 4.17
C ASP A 236 -25.63 -0.72 2.66
N LEU A 237 -24.77 -1.63 2.19
CA LEU A 237 -24.56 -1.88 0.77
C LEU A 237 -25.36 -3.08 0.24
N ALA A 238 -26.33 -3.60 1.00
CA ALA A 238 -27.21 -4.66 0.54
C ALA A 238 -27.93 -4.32 -0.78
N GLU A 239 -28.33 -3.06 -0.98
CA GLU A 239 -28.95 -2.58 -2.23
C GLU A 239 -28.01 -2.67 -3.45
N ALA A 240 -26.70 -2.80 -3.22
CA ALA A 240 -25.71 -3.01 -4.26
C ALA A 240 -25.51 -4.50 -4.64
N ASP A 241 -26.36 -5.40 -4.13
CA ASP A 241 -26.21 -6.86 -4.14
C ASP A 241 -24.92 -7.32 -3.42
N LEU A 242 -24.54 -6.61 -2.34
CA LEU A 242 -23.41 -6.96 -1.50
C LEU A 242 -23.88 -7.54 -0.16
N VAL A 243 -23.07 -8.42 0.41
CA VAL A 243 -23.29 -8.97 1.75
C VAL A 243 -22.14 -8.58 2.69
N PRO A 244 -22.38 -8.37 3.99
CA PRO A 244 -21.31 -8.16 4.95
C PRO A 244 -20.32 -9.34 4.92
N ALA A 245 -19.02 -9.03 4.99
CA ALA A 245 -17.96 -10.02 4.89
C ALA A 245 -16.80 -9.72 5.85
N GLY A 246 -15.88 -10.68 5.97
CA GLY A 246 -14.61 -10.46 6.65
C GLY A 246 -13.61 -9.66 5.80
N PRO A 247 -12.57 -9.07 6.43
CA PRO A 247 -11.55 -8.30 5.73
C PRO A 247 -10.72 -9.11 4.73
N GLU A 248 -10.67 -10.44 4.83
CA GLU A 248 -9.91 -11.29 3.89
C GLU A 248 -10.71 -11.62 2.63
N GLU A 249 -12.04 -11.66 2.72
CA GLU A 249 -12.93 -12.09 1.65
C GLU A 249 -13.54 -10.91 0.88
N ALA A 250 -13.62 -9.73 1.51
CA ALA A 250 -14.34 -8.59 0.97
C ALA A 250 -13.75 -8.05 -0.34
N THR A 251 -14.60 -7.93 -1.35
CA THR A 251 -14.32 -7.28 -2.64
C THR A 251 -14.45 -5.76 -2.56
N ILE A 252 -15.22 -5.24 -1.59
CA ILE A 252 -15.41 -3.81 -1.33
C ILE A 252 -15.05 -3.50 0.13
N GLU A 253 -14.23 -2.48 0.32
CA GLU A 253 -14.06 -1.78 1.61
C GLU A 253 -14.81 -0.45 1.54
N LEU A 254 -15.79 -0.22 2.41
CA LEU A 254 -16.41 1.09 2.57
C LEU A 254 -15.82 1.76 3.82
N THR A 255 -15.10 2.86 3.62
CA THR A 255 -14.40 3.59 4.68
C THR A 255 -14.95 5.01 4.82
N VAL A 256 -15.26 5.40 6.04
CA VAL A 256 -15.52 6.80 6.42
C VAL A 256 -14.21 7.38 6.97
N PRO A 257 -13.42 8.13 6.17
CA PRO A 257 -12.06 8.48 6.55
C PRO A 257 -12.02 9.67 7.52
N HIS A 258 -10.97 9.74 8.35
CA HIS A 258 -10.64 10.94 9.11
C HIS A 258 -9.76 11.92 8.32
N ASP A 259 -9.07 11.47 7.26
CA ASP A 259 -8.21 12.30 6.43
C ASP A 259 -9.02 13.24 5.53
N PRO A 260 -9.02 14.57 5.77
CA PRO A 260 -9.72 15.52 4.90
C PRO A 260 -9.01 15.73 3.55
N GLY A 261 -7.74 15.35 3.43
CA GLY A 261 -6.93 15.54 2.21
C GLY A 261 -7.16 14.47 1.13
N LEU A 262 -7.93 13.43 1.44
CA LEU A 262 -8.20 12.29 0.56
C LEU A 262 -9.12 12.66 -0.61
N TRP A 263 -10.01 13.62 -0.40
CA TRP A 263 -11.01 13.98 -1.39
C TRP A 263 -10.36 14.63 -2.61
N PRO A 264 -10.77 14.23 -3.82
CA PRO A 264 -10.23 14.80 -5.05
C PRO A 264 -10.61 16.28 -5.16
N THR A 265 -9.74 17.07 -5.77
CA THR A 265 -10.08 18.44 -6.18
C THR A 265 -11.03 18.41 -7.38
N ALA A 266 -11.75 19.51 -7.61
CA ALA A 266 -12.70 19.62 -8.73
C ALA A 266 -12.05 19.47 -10.13
N SER A 267 -10.73 19.65 -10.25
CA SER A 267 -10.00 19.35 -11.48
C SER A 267 -9.77 17.86 -11.66
N GLN A 268 -9.60 17.09 -10.57
CA GLN A 268 -9.33 15.65 -10.60
C GLN A 268 -10.56 14.81 -10.90
N THR A 269 -11.76 15.34 -10.69
CA THR A 269 -13.02 14.62 -10.94
C THR A 269 -13.49 14.72 -12.39
N ARG A 270 -12.91 15.61 -13.22
CA ARG A 270 -13.38 15.81 -14.60
C ARG A 270 -13.01 14.63 -15.50
N GLY A 271 -14.01 14.11 -16.23
CA GLY A 271 -13.82 13.13 -17.29
C GLY A 271 -13.64 11.68 -16.82
N ASN A 272 -13.66 11.42 -15.51
CA ASN A 272 -13.57 10.06 -14.98
C ASN A 272 -14.96 9.43 -14.90
N ALA A 273 -15.04 8.14 -15.27
CA ALA A 273 -16.28 7.36 -15.16
C ALA A 273 -16.70 7.13 -13.69
N LEU A 274 -15.75 7.21 -12.76
CA LEU A 274 -15.96 7.08 -11.32
C LEU A 274 -15.35 8.29 -10.59
N PRO A 275 -15.90 8.71 -9.44
CA PRO A 275 -15.28 9.73 -8.61
C PRO A 275 -14.04 9.13 -7.96
N LEU A 276 -12.84 9.40 -8.47
CA LEU A 276 -11.60 8.79 -7.97
C LEU A 276 -11.08 9.53 -6.73
N ALA A 277 -10.44 8.81 -5.81
CA ALA A 277 -9.71 9.41 -4.70
C ALA A 277 -8.47 10.18 -5.18
N ASP A 278 -7.85 10.93 -4.27
CA ASP A 278 -6.55 11.55 -4.52
C ASP A 278 -5.54 10.51 -5.04
N PRO A 279 -4.80 10.77 -6.14
CA PRO A 279 -3.88 9.78 -6.73
C PRO A 279 -2.81 9.22 -5.79
N LEU A 280 -2.38 10.00 -4.78
CA LEU A 280 -1.44 9.52 -3.78
C LEU A 280 -2.11 8.58 -2.77
N GLN A 281 -3.42 8.76 -2.52
CA GLN A 281 -4.23 7.80 -1.77
C GLN A 281 -4.41 6.50 -2.56
N ILE A 282 -4.67 6.59 -3.87
CA ILE A 282 -4.79 5.43 -4.74
C ILE A 282 -3.51 4.60 -4.70
N LEU A 283 -2.35 5.26 -4.82
CA LEU A 283 -1.05 4.59 -4.69
C LEU A 283 -0.93 3.85 -3.34
N TRP A 284 -1.28 4.50 -2.24
CA TRP A 284 -1.21 3.91 -0.90
C TRP A 284 -2.15 2.72 -0.71
N ASP A 285 -3.37 2.79 -1.26
CA ASP A 285 -4.35 1.70 -1.19
C ASP A 285 -3.89 0.50 -2.02
N VAL A 286 -3.33 0.73 -3.21
CA VAL A 286 -2.80 -0.36 -4.06
C VAL A 286 -1.63 -1.08 -3.40
N MET A 287 -0.72 -0.35 -2.73
CA MET A 287 0.39 -0.96 -1.99
C MET A 287 -0.08 -1.89 -0.86
N ARG A 288 -1.32 -1.73 -0.40
CA ARG A 288 -1.95 -2.51 0.67
C ARG A 288 -2.95 -3.54 0.17
N ALA A 289 -3.31 -3.47 -1.11
CA ALA A 289 -4.23 -4.42 -1.71
C ALA A 289 -3.61 -5.84 -1.70
N PRO A 290 -4.45 -6.88 -1.56
CA PRO A 290 -3.97 -8.25 -1.61
C PRO A 290 -3.40 -8.61 -2.99
N GLY A 291 -2.43 -9.53 -3.03
CA GLY A 291 -1.81 -10.00 -4.27
C GLY A 291 -0.28 -9.89 -4.24
N ALA A 292 0.40 -10.82 -4.93
CA ALA A 292 1.86 -10.80 -5.02
C ALA A 292 2.39 -9.70 -5.95
N ASP A 293 1.51 -9.14 -6.79
CA ASP A 293 1.77 -8.15 -7.83
C ASP A 293 1.38 -6.71 -7.41
N SER A 294 1.01 -6.49 -6.14
CA SER A 294 0.61 -5.18 -5.62
C SER A 294 1.74 -4.14 -5.70
N GLU A 295 2.99 -4.56 -5.54
CA GLU A 295 4.16 -3.68 -5.69
C GLU A 295 4.33 -3.18 -7.12
N GLU A 296 4.14 -4.06 -8.12
CA GLU A 296 4.23 -3.70 -9.53
C GLU A 296 3.08 -2.77 -9.93
N ALA A 297 1.85 -3.07 -9.49
CA ALA A 297 0.70 -2.21 -9.72
C ALA A 297 0.88 -0.81 -9.09
N ALA A 298 1.44 -0.74 -7.88
CA ALA A 298 1.76 0.51 -7.22
C ALA A 298 2.81 1.32 -8.02
N GLU A 299 3.85 0.67 -8.54
CA GLU A 299 4.86 1.35 -9.36
C GLU A 299 4.25 1.92 -10.65
N ARG A 300 3.24 1.26 -11.26
CA ARG A 300 2.51 1.82 -12.41
C ARG A 300 1.75 3.10 -12.06
N VAL A 301 1.09 3.13 -10.91
CA VAL A 301 0.41 4.35 -10.42
C VAL A 301 1.44 5.45 -10.12
N ARG A 302 2.58 5.10 -9.51
CA ARG A 302 3.69 6.03 -9.23
C ARG A 302 4.24 6.65 -10.52
N GLN A 303 4.39 5.88 -11.59
CA GLN A 303 4.81 6.37 -12.91
C GLN A 303 3.80 7.35 -13.52
N VAL A 304 2.50 7.14 -13.32
CA VAL A 304 1.46 8.11 -13.75
C VAL A 304 1.57 9.41 -12.96
N LEU A 305 1.76 9.34 -11.65
CA LEU A 305 1.97 10.51 -10.80
C LEU A 305 3.17 11.35 -11.26
N ARG A 306 4.31 10.70 -11.52
CA ARG A 306 5.52 11.36 -12.06
C ARG A 306 5.24 12.08 -13.37
N ARG A 307 4.66 11.39 -14.36
CA ARG A 307 4.37 11.97 -15.67
C ARG A 307 3.41 13.16 -15.59
N ARG A 308 2.36 13.07 -14.77
CA ARG A 308 1.44 14.20 -14.54
C ARG A 308 2.14 15.39 -13.90
N HIS A 309 2.98 15.14 -12.90
CA HIS A 309 3.76 16.18 -12.24
C HIS A 309 4.69 16.90 -13.24
N GLU A 310 5.37 16.15 -14.11
CA GLU A 310 6.24 16.71 -15.16
C GLU A 310 5.45 17.57 -16.16
N GLN A 311 4.24 17.16 -16.52
CA GLN A 311 3.35 17.93 -17.39
C GLN A 311 2.90 19.24 -16.75
N GLU A 312 2.45 19.20 -15.49
CA GLU A 312 2.04 20.41 -14.74
C GLU A 312 3.22 21.34 -14.48
N ARG A 313 4.45 20.82 -14.36
CA ARG A 313 5.66 21.64 -14.18
C ARG A 313 6.09 22.32 -15.48
N ALA A 314 5.68 21.78 -16.64
CA ALA A 314 5.99 22.33 -17.96
C ALA A 314 4.92 23.30 -18.48
N ALA A 315 3.72 23.28 -17.90
CA ALA A 315 2.61 24.18 -18.21
C ALA A 315 2.77 25.55 -17.54
#